data_AF-A0A0G9L7C7-F1
#
_entry.id   AF-A0A0G9L7C7-F1
#
_cell.length_a   1.000
_cell.length_b   1.000
_cell.length_c   1.000
_cell.angle_alpha   90.00
_cell.angle_beta   90.00
_cell.angle_gamma   90.00
#
_symmetry.space_group_name_H-M   'P 1'
#
loop_
_entity.id
_entity.type
_entity.pdbx_description
1 polymer ?
#
loop_
_entity_poly.entity_id
_entity_poly.type
_entity_poly.pdbx_seq_one_letter_code
_entity_poly.pdbx_strand_id
1 'polypeptide(L)'
;MRFFETLQDKKVALYVRKEKGEEITTSGYGRLQWIEDDIKEHVAEIDIFIDEHEDVSNLYKVIKMANECRIEAIVLWTIDDIDLSLIKELIEVCSVREVELISFWEHIIPVKELINNFN
;
A
#
# COMPACT_ATOMS: atom_id res chain seq x y z
N MET A 1 -8.83 16.74 2.06
CA MET A 1 -8.06 15.61 1.50
C MET A 1 -7.21 16.15 0.36
N ARG A 2 -5.87 16.04 0.46
CA ARG A 2 -4.92 16.44 -0.62
C ARG A 2 -3.77 15.42 -0.80
N PHE A 3 -3.83 14.27 -0.12
CA PHE A 3 -2.69 13.34 -0.08
C PHE A 3 -2.52 12.55 -1.38
N PHE A 4 -3.58 12.36 -2.16
CA PHE A 4 -3.52 11.65 -3.44
C PHE A 4 -3.18 12.53 -4.64
N GLU A 5 -3.03 13.85 -4.45
CA GLU A 5 -2.57 14.74 -5.52
C GLU A 5 -1.15 14.37 -5.98
N THR A 6 -0.34 13.77 -5.10
CA THR A 6 1.00 13.26 -5.44
C THR A 6 0.94 12.02 -6.34
N LEU A 7 -0.21 11.36 -6.45
CA LEU A 7 -0.41 10.18 -7.28
C LEU A 7 -0.70 10.50 -8.76
N GLN A 8 -0.84 11.79 -9.11
CA GLN A 8 -1.15 12.24 -10.46
C GLN A 8 -0.24 11.56 -11.49
N ASP A 9 -0.90 10.88 -12.44
CA ASP A 9 -0.29 10.17 -13.57
C ASP A 9 0.66 9.00 -13.21
N LYS A 10 0.66 8.54 -11.95
CA LYS A 10 1.47 7.39 -11.50
C LYS A 10 0.79 6.06 -11.76
N LYS A 11 1.62 5.02 -11.96
CA LYS A 11 1.23 3.61 -11.81
C LYS A 11 1.23 3.21 -10.34
N VAL A 12 0.07 2.84 -9.82
CA VAL A 12 -0.13 2.61 -8.38
C VAL A 12 -0.48 1.14 -8.12
N ALA A 13 0.19 0.55 -7.11
CA ALA A 13 -0.29 -0.68 -6.50
C ALA A 13 -1.15 -0.36 -5.28
N LEU A 14 -2.40 -0.79 -5.29
CA LEU A 14 -3.30 -0.73 -4.14
C LEU A 14 -3.29 -2.08 -3.44
N TYR A 15 -2.79 -2.13 -2.20
CA TYR A 15 -2.72 -3.35 -1.42
C TYR A 15 -3.62 -3.30 -0.18
N VAL A 16 -4.40 -4.37 0.03
CA VAL A 16 -5.25 -4.56 1.21
C VAL A 16 -5.12 -5.99 1.72
N ARG A 17 -4.93 -6.16 3.04
CA ARG A 17 -5.06 -7.45 3.71
C ARG A 17 -6.42 -7.53 4.40
N LYS A 18 -7.12 -8.65 4.25
CA LYS A 18 -8.42 -8.86 4.89
C LYS A 18 -8.26 -9.03 6.41
N GLU A 19 -9.25 -8.55 7.16
CA GLU A 19 -9.33 -8.76 8.61
C GLU A 19 -9.67 -10.21 8.96
N LYS A 20 -9.41 -10.62 10.21
CA LYS A 20 -9.78 -11.95 10.72
C LYS A 20 -11.27 -12.00 11.06
N GLY A 21 -12.10 -12.66 10.26
CA GLY A 21 -13.50 -12.91 10.57
C GLY A 21 -14.38 -13.23 9.36
N GLU A 22 -15.58 -13.77 9.63
CA GLU A 22 -16.58 -14.16 8.60
C GLU A 22 -17.59 -13.04 8.26
N GLU A 23 -17.53 -11.85 8.90
CA GLU A 23 -18.49 -10.78 8.63
C GLU A 23 -18.25 -10.11 7.26
N ILE A 24 -19.13 -10.43 6.32
CA ILE A 24 -19.18 -9.89 4.94
C ILE A 24 -19.40 -8.36 4.90
N THR A 25 -19.95 -7.77 5.96
CA THR A 25 -20.25 -6.32 6.04
C THR A 25 -19.01 -5.43 6.26
N THR A 26 -17.85 -6.05 6.54
CA THR A 26 -16.54 -5.46 6.91
C THR A 26 -15.37 -6.18 6.20
N SER A 27 -15.65 -6.81 5.06
CA SER A 27 -14.86 -7.84 4.36
C SER A 27 -13.53 -7.42 3.69
N GLY A 28 -12.93 -6.28 4.06
CA GLY A 28 -11.81 -5.69 3.31
C GLY A 28 -12.23 -5.05 1.97
N TYR A 29 -13.37 -5.44 1.40
CA TYR A 29 -13.98 -4.78 0.24
C TYR A 29 -14.45 -3.36 0.53
N GLY A 30 -14.89 -3.07 1.77
CA GLY A 30 -15.23 -1.69 2.17
C GLY A 30 -14.00 -0.79 2.22
N ARG A 31 -12.90 -1.30 2.78
CA ARG A 31 -11.59 -0.62 2.79
C ARG A 31 -11.11 -0.35 1.36
N LEU A 32 -11.18 -1.36 0.50
CA LEU A 32 -10.81 -1.27 -0.90
C LEU A 32 -11.65 -0.22 -1.63
N GLN A 33 -12.98 -0.29 -1.51
CA GLN A 33 -13.89 0.61 -2.22
C GLN A 33 -13.68 2.07 -1.81
N TRP A 34 -13.45 2.34 -0.52
CA TRP A 34 -13.14 3.69 -0.06
C TRP A 34 -11.83 4.22 -0.65
N ILE A 35 -10.76 3.41 -0.63
CA ILE A 35 -9.48 3.86 -1.23
C ILE A 35 -9.64 4.05 -2.74
N GLU A 36 -10.25 3.10 -3.44
CA GLU A 36 -10.40 3.14 -4.90
C GLU A 36 -11.21 4.36 -5.34
N ASP A 37 -12.33 4.66 -4.67
CA ASP A 37 -13.13 5.85 -4.96
C ASP A 37 -12.35 7.15 -4.76
N ASP A 38 -11.45 7.19 -3.78
CA ASP A 38 -10.61 8.37 -3.47
C ASP A 38 -9.42 8.55 -4.43
N ILE A 39 -8.86 7.48 -5.01
CA ILE A 39 -7.63 7.58 -5.82
C ILE A 39 -7.83 7.42 -7.32
N LYS A 40 -8.93 6.79 -7.78
CA LYS A 40 -9.14 6.45 -9.20
C LYS A 40 -9.12 7.64 -10.15
N GLU A 41 -9.49 8.84 -9.68
CA GLU A 41 -9.49 10.06 -10.49
C GLU A 41 -8.11 10.72 -10.58
N HIS A 42 -7.15 10.27 -9.78
CA HIS A 42 -5.86 10.90 -9.58
C HIS A 42 -4.68 10.07 -10.08
N VAL A 43 -4.90 8.94 -10.75
CA VAL A 43 -3.84 7.99 -11.11
C VAL A 43 -3.89 7.63 -12.58
N ALA A 44 -2.75 7.25 -13.16
CA ALA A 44 -2.71 6.74 -14.53
C ALA A 44 -3.22 5.29 -14.61
N GLU A 45 -2.87 4.47 -13.62
CA GLU A 45 -3.16 3.03 -13.59
C GLU A 45 -3.19 2.55 -12.13
N ILE A 46 -4.14 1.66 -11.80
CA ILE A 46 -4.22 0.99 -10.50
C ILE A 46 -4.21 -0.52 -10.72
N ASP A 47 -3.22 -1.18 -10.12
CA ASP A 47 -3.22 -2.63 -9.92
C ASP A 47 -3.67 -2.94 -8.48
N ILE A 48 -4.72 -3.74 -8.33
CA ILE A 48 -5.33 -4.08 -7.04
C ILE A 48 -4.84 -5.44 -6.55
N PHE A 49 -4.37 -5.48 -5.30
CA PHE A 49 -3.81 -6.65 -4.64
C PHE A 49 -4.50 -6.89 -3.31
N ILE A 50 -5.07 -8.09 -3.13
CA ILE A 50 -5.84 -8.44 -1.93
C ILE A 50 -5.36 -9.77 -1.37
N ASP A 51 -4.88 -9.76 -0.14
CA ASP A 51 -4.50 -10.96 0.60
C ASP A 51 -5.57 -11.33 1.65
N GLU A 52 -5.72 -12.63 1.90
CA GLU A 52 -6.46 -13.14 3.06
C GLU A 52 -5.72 -12.83 4.37
N HIS A 53 -6.39 -12.94 5.52
CA HIS A 53 -5.83 -12.52 6.82
C HIS A 53 -4.45 -13.10 7.16
N GLU A 54 -4.18 -14.36 6.78
CA GLU A 54 -2.92 -15.06 7.04
C GLU A 54 -2.05 -15.21 5.78
N ASP A 55 -2.42 -14.55 4.67
CA ASP A 55 -1.67 -14.55 3.43
C ASP A 55 -0.90 -13.22 3.26
N VAL A 56 0.24 -13.31 2.59
CA VAL A 56 1.12 -12.19 2.22
C VAL A 56 1.65 -12.32 0.79
N SER A 57 1.09 -13.26 0.01
CA SER A 57 1.56 -13.59 -1.33
C SER A 57 1.44 -12.43 -2.30
N ASN A 58 0.39 -11.62 -2.21
CA ASN A 58 0.27 -10.43 -3.04
C ASN A 58 1.13 -9.28 -2.53
N LEU A 59 1.34 -9.15 -1.21
CA LEU A 59 2.32 -8.20 -0.69
C LEU A 59 3.72 -8.45 -1.28
N TYR A 60 4.16 -9.72 -1.35
CA TYR A 60 5.41 -10.07 -2.01
C TYR A 60 5.45 -9.67 -3.49
N LYS A 61 4.33 -9.78 -4.21
CA LYS A 61 4.24 -9.32 -5.60
C LYS A 61 4.38 -7.80 -5.69
N VAL A 62 3.75 -7.06 -4.79
CA VAL A 62 3.84 -5.59 -4.72
C VAL A 62 5.28 -5.15 -4.46
N ILE A 63 5.95 -5.73 -3.45
CA ILE A 63 7.37 -5.46 -3.16
C ILE A 63 8.24 -5.74 -4.39
N LYS A 64 8.01 -6.89 -5.06
CA LYS A 64 8.74 -7.25 -6.28
C LYS A 64 8.50 -6.24 -7.40
N MET A 65 7.26 -5.82 -7.63
CA MET A 65 6.92 -4.83 -8.66
C MET A 65 7.57 -3.48 -8.39
N ALA A 66 7.60 -3.04 -7.12
CA ALA A 66 8.33 -1.84 -6.71
C ALA A 66 9.84 -1.97 -6.96
N ASN A 67 10.43 -3.10 -6.58
CA ASN A 67 11.86 -3.35 -6.78
C ASN A 67 12.25 -3.41 -8.27
N GLU A 68 11.34 -3.88 -9.13
CA GLU A 68 11.49 -3.91 -10.58
C GLU A 68 11.07 -2.60 -11.27
N CYS A 69 10.75 -1.54 -10.51
CA CYS A 69 10.30 -0.23 -10.99
C CYS A 69 9.09 -0.30 -11.94
N ARG A 70 8.18 -1.25 -11.71
CA ARG A 70 6.93 -1.38 -12.50
C ARG A 70 5.81 -0.50 -11.98
N ILE A 71 5.93 -0.03 -10.74
CA ILE A 71 5.01 0.86 -10.06
C ILE A 71 5.79 2.02 -9.45
N GLU A 72 5.11 3.14 -9.27
CA GLU A 72 5.68 4.41 -8.79
C GLU A 72 5.13 4.79 -7.41
N ALA A 73 4.00 4.21 -7.01
CA ALA A 73 3.46 4.35 -5.67
C ALA A 73 2.78 3.06 -5.19
N ILE A 74 2.75 2.92 -3.87
CA ILE A 74 2.04 1.87 -3.15
C ILE A 74 1.08 2.56 -2.19
N VAL A 75 -0.19 2.18 -2.26
CA VAL A 75 -1.23 2.61 -1.33
C VAL A 75 -1.64 1.42 -0.48
N LEU A 76 -1.52 1.60 0.84
CA LEU A 76 -1.95 0.65 1.87
C LEU A 76 -3.18 1.19 2.59
N TRP A 77 -3.95 0.31 3.23
CA TRP A 77 -4.96 0.74 4.19
C TRP A 77 -4.31 1.33 5.46
N THR A 78 -3.47 0.54 6.13
CA THR A 78 -2.63 0.94 7.27
C THR A 78 -1.32 0.15 7.25
N ILE A 79 -0.26 0.71 7.80
CA ILE A 79 1.00 -0.05 8.01
C ILE A 79 0.85 -1.18 9.02
N ASP A 80 -0.13 -1.09 9.92
CA ASP A 80 -0.37 -2.10 10.96
C ASP A 80 -0.85 -3.44 10.38
N ASP A 81 -1.34 -3.45 9.13
CA ASP A 81 -1.72 -4.67 8.40
C ASP A 81 -0.49 -5.44 7.87
N ILE A 82 0.72 -4.87 7.98
CA ILE A 82 1.95 -5.42 7.42
C ILE A 82 2.84 -6.01 8.53
N ASP A 83 3.24 -7.26 8.35
CA ASP A 83 4.11 -7.92 9.31
C ASP A 83 5.47 -7.20 9.41
N LEU A 84 6.02 -7.14 10.63
CA LEU A 84 7.24 -6.39 10.97
C LEU A 84 8.46 -6.73 10.08
N SER A 85 8.60 -7.95 9.60
CA SER A 85 9.69 -8.31 8.68
C SER A 85 9.49 -7.74 7.28
N LEU A 86 8.23 -7.71 6.81
CA LEU A 86 7.88 -7.29 5.45
C LEU A 86 7.78 -5.77 5.35
N ILE A 87 7.35 -5.09 6.41
CA ILE A 87 7.32 -3.62 6.42
C ILE A 87 8.73 -3.04 6.27
N LYS A 88 9.76 -3.66 6.87
CA LYS A 88 11.16 -3.24 6.70
C LYS A 88 11.62 -3.39 5.25
N GLU A 89 11.36 -4.53 4.63
CA GLU A 89 11.68 -4.78 3.22
C GLU A 89 10.95 -3.79 2.30
N LEU A 90 9.66 -3.55 2.55
CA LEU A 90 8.85 -2.59 1.81
C LEU A 90 9.43 -1.17 1.89
N ILE A 91 9.76 -0.70 3.09
CA ILE A 91 10.37 0.62 3.33
C ILE A 91 11.71 0.74 2.60
N GLU A 92 12.57 -0.28 2.69
CA GLU A 92 13.88 -0.28 2.04
C GLU A 92 13.74 -0.18 0.52
N VAL A 93 12.90 -1.03 -0.08
CA VAL A 93 12.63 -1.00 -1.52
C VAL A 93 12.07 0.36 -1.94
N CYS A 94 11.08 0.88 -1.22
CA CYS A 94 10.49 2.18 -1.52
C CYS A 94 11.53 3.31 -1.45
N SER A 95 12.42 3.28 -0.45
CA SER A 95 13.48 4.27 -0.32
C SER A 95 14.51 4.20 -1.45
N VAL A 96 14.93 3.00 -1.85
CA VAL A 96 15.98 2.80 -2.85
C VAL A 96 15.47 3.07 -4.27
N ARG A 97 14.21 2.75 -4.52
CA ARG A 97 13.57 2.88 -5.84
C ARG A 97 12.77 4.16 -6.02
N GLU A 98 12.75 5.02 -5.01
CA GLU A 98 11.96 6.25 -4.99
C GLU A 98 10.46 6.00 -5.26
N VAL A 99 9.96 4.85 -4.79
CA VAL A 99 8.52 4.50 -4.84
C VAL A 99 7.84 5.15 -3.65
N GLU A 100 6.75 5.87 -3.91
CA GLU A 100 5.99 6.54 -2.85
C GLU A 100 5.18 5.52 -2.04
N LEU A 101 5.27 5.60 -0.71
CA LEU A 101 4.49 4.75 0.18
C LEU A 101 3.45 5.60 0.92
N ILE A 102 2.18 5.31 0.67
CA ILE A 102 1.04 6.02 1.25
C ILE A 102 0.22 5.03 2.08
N SER A 103 -0.08 5.40 3.32
CA SER A 103 -1.14 4.76 4.08
C SER A 103 -2.42 5.61 3.99
N PHE A 104 -3.56 4.96 3.81
CA PHE A 104 -4.84 5.64 3.87
C PHE A 104 -5.12 6.20 5.27
N TRP A 105 -4.81 5.43 6.31
CA TRP A 105 -5.06 5.80 7.71
C TRP A 105 -4.00 6.75 8.29
N GLU A 106 -2.72 6.51 7.97
CA GLU A 106 -1.60 7.33 8.47
C GLU A 106 -1.13 8.43 7.50
N HIS A 107 -1.74 8.53 6.31
CA HIS A 107 -1.36 9.42 5.21
C HIS A 107 0.01 9.10 4.58
N ILE A 108 0.64 10.09 3.91
CA ILE A 108 1.97 9.95 3.32
C ILE A 108 2.96 9.66 4.44
N ILE A 109 3.70 8.55 4.32
CA ILE A 109 4.68 8.18 5.33
C ILE A 109 6.06 8.58 4.83
N PRO A 110 6.75 9.54 5.46
CA PRO A 110 8.11 9.86 5.09
C PRO A 110 8.98 8.63 5.33
N VAL A 111 9.38 7.96 4.25
CA VAL A 111 10.16 6.70 4.31
C VAL A 111 11.43 6.87 5.16
N LYS A 112 12.04 8.06 5.12
CA LYS A 112 13.20 8.45 5.94
C LYS A 112 12.93 8.46 7.45
N GLU A 113 11.70 8.71 7.89
CA GLU A 113 11.32 8.69 9.30
C GLU A 113 11.09 7.26 9.81
N LEU A 114 10.58 6.36 8.96
CA LEU A 114 10.37 4.96 9.32
C LEU A 114 11.70 4.19 9.50
N ILE A 115 12.71 4.46 8.67
CA ILE A 115 14.03 3.81 8.77
C ILE A 115 14.66 4.03 10.17
N ASN A 116 14.41 5.18 10.80
CA ASN A 116 14.94 5.48 12.14
C ASN A 116 14.16 4.80 13.27
N ASN A 117 12.88 4.48 13.05
CA ASN A 117 12.01 3.86 14.06
C ASN A 117 12.10 2.33 14.09
N PHE A 118 12.58 1.72 12.99
CA PHE A 118 12.67 0.26 12.85
C PHE A 118 14.12 -0.30 12.92
N ASN A 119 15.10 0.56 13.22
CA ASN A 119 16.51 0.20 13.44
C ASN A 119 16.85 0.04 14.93
#